data_AF-A0A259FKR6-F1
#
_entry.id   AF-A0A259FKR6-F1
#
_cell.length_a   1.000
_cell.length_b   1.000
_cell.length_c   1.000
_cell.angle_alpha   90.00
_cell.angle_beta   90.00
_cell.angle_gamma   90.00
#
_symmetry.space_group_name_H-M   'P 1'
#
loop_
_entity.id
_entity.type
_entity.pdbx_description
1 polymer ?
#
loop_
_entity_poly.entity_id
_entity_poly.type
_entity_poly.pdbx_seq_one_letter_code
_entity_poly.pdbx_strand_id
1 'polypeptide(L)' 'MNLSKLRSSLFLILTVVLGLTGCGSIESAAQDDCTSIGWQIGTKGYEDCFKARVYERKLDYSLPPGDKPSPSLL' A
#
# COMPACT_ATOMS: atom_id res chain seq x y z
N MET A 1 -11.62 1.42 -36.83
CA MET A 1 -11.10 2.06 -35.60
C MET A 1 -9.69 2.56 -35.90
N ASN A 2 -9.40 3.86 -35.74
CA ASN A 2 -8.17 4.46 -36.26
C ASN A 2 -6.97 4.19 -35.32
N LEU A 3 -5.84 3.74 -35.86
CA LEU A 3 -4.66 3.29 -35.08
C LEU A 3 -4.16 4.36 -34.10
N SER A 4 -4.22 5.62 -34.52
CA SER A 4 -3.82 6.79 -33.70
C SER A 4 -4.72 7.00 -32.48
N LYS A 5 -6.01 6.70 -32.61
CA LYS A 5 -6.98 6.78 -31.50
C LYS A 5 -6.78 5.64 -30.52
N LEU A 6 -6.56 4.42 -31.03
CA LEU A 6 -6.27 3.25 -30.20
C LEU A 6 -4.99 3.44 -29.37
N ARG A 7 -3.93 3.96 -29.99
CA ARG A 7 -2.66 4.25 -29.30
C ARG A 7 -2.84 5.28 -28.19
N SER A 8 -3.60 6.35 -28.45
CA SER A 8 -3.86 7.41 -27.45
C SER A 8 -4.67 6.89 -26.26
N SER A 9 -5.70 6.07 -26.51
CA SER A 9 -6.47 5.43 -25.45
C SER A 9 -5.63 4.46 -24.62
N LEU A 10 -4.72 3.72 -25.25
CA LEU A 10 -3.81 2.80 -24.54
C LEU A 10 -2.89 3.54 -23.58
N PHE A 11 -2.34 4.69 -24.00
CA PHE A 11 -1.51 5.53 -23.13
C PHE A 11 -2.28 6.10 -21.93
N LEU A 12 -3.54 6.50 -22.15
CA LEU A 12 -4.40 7.00 -21.07
C LEU A 12 -4.69 5.90 -20.05
N ILE A 13 -5.01 4.69 -20.50
CA ILE A 13 -5.28 3.55 -19.61
C ILE A 13 -4.02 3.20 -18.81
N LEU A 14 -2.85 3.17 -19.46
CA LEU A 14 -1.58 2.86 -18.80
C LEU A 14 -1.23 3.87 -17.71
N THR A 15 -1.41 5.17 -17.98
CA THR A 15 -1.15 6.23 -16.99
C THR A 15 -2.10 6.16 -15.80
N VAL A 16 -3.37 5.83 -16.02
CA VAL A 16 -4.34 5.62 -14.93
C VAL A 16 -3.97 4.41 -14.07
N VAL A 17 -3.63 3.28 -14.69
CA VAL A 17 -3.23 2.06 -13.95
C VAL A 17 -1.97 2.29 -13.11
N LEU A 18 -0.97 2.98 -13.67
CA LEU A 18 0.26 3.33 -12.94
C LEU A 18 0.03 4.37 -11.83
N GLY A 19 -0.96 5.26 -11.98
CA GLY A 19 -1.34 6.22 -10.94
C GLY A 19 -2.06 5.57 -9.75
N LEU A 20 -2.74 4.44 -9.97
CA LEU A 20 -3.48 3.71 -8.94
C LEU A 20 -2.61 2.78 -8.09
N THR A 21 -1.35 2.53 -8.45
CA THR A 21 -0.41 1.72 -7.63
C THR A 21 0.18 2.48 -6.43
N GLY A 22 -0.34 3.68 -6.12
CA GLY A 22 0.09 4.47 -4.96
C GLY A 22 -0.39 3.94 -3.61
N CYS A 23 -1.24 2.91 -3.58
CA CYS A 23 -1.63 2.24 -2.33
C CYS A 23 -0.56 1.23 -1.93
N GLY A 24 0.33 1.63 -1.02
CA GLY A 24 1.27 0.72 -0.35
C GLY A 24 0.56 -0.26 0.58
N SER A 25 1.25 -1.33 0.99
CA SER A 25 0.78 -2.27 2.00
C SER A 25 1.22 -1.83 3.40
N ILE A 26 0.62 -2.42 4.44
CA ILE A 26 1.06 -2.19 5.83
C ILE A 26 2.53 -2.60 5.98
N GLU A 27 2.91 -3.71 5.36
CA GLU A 27 4.27 -4.25 5.38
C GLU A 27 5.26 -3.34 4.67
N SER A 28 4.93 -2.81 3.48
CA SER A 28 5.84 -1.87 2.80
C SER A 28 6.05 -0.60 3.62
N ALA A 29 4.99 -0.06 4.23
CA ALA A 29 5.09 1.11 5.10
C ALA A 29 5.88 0.82 6.39
N ALA A 30 5.75 -0.38 6.97
CA ALA A 30 6.54 -0.78 8.14
C ALA A 30 8.03 -0.99 7.80
N GLN A 31 8.32 -1.53 6.62
CA GLN A 31 9.69 -1.67 6.12
C GLN A 31 10.35 -0.29 5.93
N ASP A 32 9.65 0.65 5.30
CA ASP A 32 10.16 2.00 5.06
C ASP A 32 10.46 2.72 6.38
N ASP A 33 9.59 2.61 7.38
CA ASP A 33 9.84 3.17 8.71
C ASP A 33 11.13 2.59 9.34
N CYS A 34 11.25 1.26 9.39
CA CYS A 34 12.37 0.61 10.06
C CYS A 34 13.70 0.86 9.34
N THR A 35 13.68 0.86 8.01
CA THR A 35 14.87 1.18 7.22
C THR A 35 15.24 2.67 7.30
N SER A 36 14.27 3.57 7.40
CA SER A 36 14.53 5.02 7.57
C SER A 36 15.21 5.36 8.91
N ILE A 37 14.96 4.55 9.95
CA ILE A 37 15.65 4.63 11.25
C ILE A 37 17.10 4.12 11.15
N GLY A 38 17.43 3.38 10.08
CA GLY A 38 18.75 2.82 9.84
C GLY A 38 18.87 1.33 10.18
N TRP A 39 17.77 0.64 10.47
CA TRP A 39 17.80 -0.81 10.64
C TRP A 39 17.97 -1.52 9.29
N GLN A 40 18.92 -2.46 9.24
CA GLN A 40 19.15 -3.28 8.05
C GLN A 40 18.28 -4.52 8.07
N ILE A 41 17.65 -4.83 6.94
CA ILE A 41 16.79 -6.01 6.76
C ILE A 41 17.54 -7.28 7.16
N GLY A 42 16.89 -8.16 7.92
CA GLY A 42 17.45 -9.41 8.43
C GLY A 42 18.28 -9.26 9.72
N THR A 43 18.45 -8.04 10.25
CA THR A 43 18.99 -7.86 11.60
C THR A 43 17.90 -8.03 12.65
N LYS A 44 18.28 -8.45 13.85
CA LYS A 44 17.33 -8.57 14.98
C LYS A 44 16.58 -7.26 15.25
N GLY A 45 17.26 -6.12 15.18
CA GLY A 45 16.63 -4.81 15.39
C GLY A 45 15.62 -4.43 14.30
N TYR A 46 15.90 -4.79 13.03
CA TYR A 46 14.93 -4.64 11.95
C TYR A 46 13.68 -5.50 12.20
N GLU A 47 13.85 -6.79 12.53
CA GLU A 47 12.70 -7.70 12.73
C GLU A 47 11.82 -7.26 13.91
N ASP A 48 12.45 -6.84 15.00
CA ASP A 48 11.75 -6.35 16.19
C ASP A 48 10.99 -5.04 15.87
N CYS A 49 11.62 -4.11 15.14
CA CYS A 49 10.96 -2.89 14.65
C CYS A 49 9.80 -3.20 13.70
N PHE A 50 10.05 -4.02 12.68
CA PHE A 50 9.11 -4.33 11.63
C PHE A 50 7.84 -4.95 12.20
N LYS A 51 8.00 -5.93 13.11
CA LYS A 51 6.88 -6.57 13.80
C LYS A 51 6.06 -5.57 14.62
N ALA A 52 6.71 -4.65 15.33
CA ALA A 52 6.01 -3.62 16.11
C ALA A 52 5.23 -2.67 15.20
N ARG A 53 5.85 -2.15 14.13
CA ARG A 53 5.22 -1.20 13.20
C ARG A 53 4.10 -1.82 12.37
N VAL A 54 4.19 -3.10 12.01
CA VAL A 54 3.09 -3.83 11.38
C VAL A 54 1.93 -4.00 12.36
N TYR A 55 2.22 -4.31 13.63
CA TYR A 55 1.18 -4.50 14.64
C TYR A 55 0.41 -3.21 14.93
N GLU A 56 1.12 -2.10 15.16
CA GLU A 56 0.50 -0.78 15.40
C GLU A 56 -0.41 -0.37 14.25
N ARG A 57 0.07 -0.45 13.00
CA ARG A 57 -0.74 -0.14 11.82
C ARG A 57 -1.96 -1.04 11.67
N LYS A 58 -1.83 -2.34 11.96
CA LYS A 58 -2.98 -3.26 11.91
C LYS A 58 -4.04 -2.87 12.93
N LEU A 59 -3.66 -2.34 14.08
CA LEU A 59 -4.60 -1.79 15.05
C LEU A 59 -5.24 -0.49 14.52
N ASP A 60 -4.44 0.43 13.99
CA ASP A 60 -4.94 1.71 13.46
C ASP A 60 -5.92 1.53 12.29
N TYR A 61 -5.70 0.53 11.45
CA TYR A 61 -6.57 0.20 10.33
C TYR A 61 -7.67 -0.82 10.67
N SER A 62 -7.68 -1.35 11.90
CA SER A 62 -8.74 -2.26 12.32
C SER A 62 -10.03 -1.48 12.54
N LEU A 63 -11.15 -2.11 12.18
CA LEU A 63 -12.46 -1.56 12.52
C LEU A 63 -12.66 -1.61 14.03
N PRO A 64 -13.29 -0.58 14.63
CA PRO A 64 -13.73 -0.65 16.01
C PRO A 64 -14.56 -1.91 16.27
N PRO A 65 -14.49 -2.50 17.47
CA PRO A 65 -15.31 -3.65 17.82
C PRO A 65 -16.80 -3.35 17.60
N GLY A 66 -17.44 -4.12 16.72
CA GLY A 66 -18.86 -3.96 16.38
C GLY A 66 -19.13 -3.16 15.11
N ASP A 67 -18.13 -2.46 14.55
CA ASP A 67 -18.26 -1.81 13.26
C ASP A 67 -18.19 -2.84 12.12
N LYS A 68 -19.15 -2.74 11.20
CA LYS A 68 -19.14 -3.46 9.93
C LYS A 68 -19.18 -2.43 8.81
N PRO A 69 -18.29 -2.53 7.81
CA PRO A 69 -18.30 -1.59 6.71
C PRO A 69 -19.64 -1.74 5.98
N SER A 70 -20.34 -0.63 5.78
CA SER A 70 -21.56 -0.63 4.98
C SER A 70 -21.21 -1.06 3.56
N PRO A 71 -22.05 -1.85 2.86
CA PRO A 71 -21.82 -2.18 1.47
C PRO A 71 -21.63 -0.89 0.67
N SER A 72 -20.51 -0.76 -0.03
CA SER A 72 -20.26 0.36 -0.94
C SER A 72 -21.22 0.26 -2.14
N LEU A 73 -21.94 1.35 -2.45
CA LEU A 73 -22.86 1.44 -3.58
C LEU A 73 -22.15 1.67 -4.94
N LEU A 74 -20.96 1.09 -5.12
CA LEU A 74 -20.23 1.09 -6.38
C LEU A 74 -20.51 -0.18 -7.16
#